data_AF-A0A948FKI9-F1
#
_entry.id   AF-A0A948FKI9-F1
#
_cell.length_a   1.000
_cell.length_b   1.000
_cell.length_c   1.000
_cell.angle_alpha   90.00
_cell.angle_beta   90.00
_cell.angle_gamma   90.00
#
_symmetry.space_group_name_H-M   'P 1'
#
loop_
_entity.id
_entity.type
_entity.pdbx_description
1 polymer ?
#
loop_
_entity_poly.entity_id
_entity_poly.type
_entity_poly.pdbx_seq_one_letter_code
_entity_poly.pdbx_strand_id
1 'polypeptide(L)'
;MSGYFKDLFGGTKSLAVGLGITFRYMCKPVVTLQYPHESLKMTPRYRGHIELVGDEETGLPKCVVCGMCQKTCPSNCITLAGEKTEGAKTKSLTMYTLDFTKCSLCGQCVESCKFGAIDFSKDYNLAGPRKEAFIFDLLKRLEEKS
;
A
#
# COMPACT_ATOMS: atom_id res chain seq x y z
N MET A 1 52.97 -11.79 33.41
CA MET A 1 51.78 -12.49 33.97
C MET A 1 50.65 -11.56 34.42
N SER A 2 50.91 -10.41 35.08
CA SER A 2 49.83 -9.54 35.62
C SER A 2 48.90 -8.89 34.57
N GLY A 3 49.38 -8.56 33.36
CA GLY A 3 48.57 -7.96 32.29
C GLY A 3 47.47 -8.88 31.73
N TYR A 4 47.82 -10.13 31.44
CA TYR A 4 46.87 -11.14 30.92
C TYR A 4 45.67 -11.37 31.85
N PHE A 5 45.90 -11.42 33.16
CA PHE A 5 44.81 -11.57 34.12
C PHE A 5 43.89 -10.33 34.15
N LYS A 6 44.43 -9.11 34.02
CA LYS A 6 43.60 -7.89 33.93
C LYS A 6 42.70 -7.91 32.69
N ASP A 7 43.22 -8.39 31.56
CA ASP A 7 42.46 -8.51 30.32
C ASP A 7 41.37 -9.59 30.42
N LEU A 8 41.67 -10.72 31.07
CA LEU A 8 40.71 -11.81 31.33
C LEU A 8 39.56 -11.37 32.24
N PHE A 9 39.86 -10.62 33.31
CA PHE A 9 38.84 -10.06 34.20
C PHE A 9 38.02 -8.95 33.52
N GLY A 10 38.66 -8.14 32.67
CA GLY A 10 37.96 -7.17 31.82
C GLY A 10 36.97 -7.85 30.86
N GLY A 11 37.41 -8.91 30.17
CA GLY A 11 36.58 -9.68 29.24
C GLY A 11 35.44 -10.44 29.93
N THR A 12 35.67 -10.99 31.11
CA THR A 12 34.61 -11.67 31.88
C THR A 12 33.56 -10.67 32.37
N LYS A 13 33.99 -9.47 32.80
CA LYS A 13 33.07 -8.39 33.22
C LYS A 13 32.19 -7.93 32.06
N SER A 14 32.75 -7.74 30.87
CA SER A 14 31.96 -7.34 29.70
C SER A 14 30.98 -8.42 29.26
N LEU A 15 31.40 -9.70 29.31
CA LEU A 15 30.52 -10.83 29.01
C LEU A 15 29.35 -10.93 30.00
N ALA A 16 29.61 -10.80 31.29
CA ALA A 16 28.58 -10.84 32.32
C ALA A 16 27.56 -9.69 32.18
N VAL A 17 28.04 -8.49 31.85
CA VAL A 17 27.15 -7.34 31.55
C VAL A 17 26.30 -7.61 30.32
N GLY A 18 26.89 -8.14 29.24
CA GLY A 18 26.16 -8.50 28.02
C GLY A 18 25.08 -9.56 28.29
N LEU A 19 25.42 -10.63 29.02
CA LEU A 19 24.49 -11.69 29.38
C LEU A 19 23.35 -11.18 30.27
N GLY A 20 23.64 -10.27 31.21
CA GLY A 20 22.64 -9.62 32.04
C GLY A 20 21.63 -8.80 31.24
N ILE A 21 22.08 -8.11 30.18
CA ILE A 21 21.19 -7.39 29.25
C ILE A 21 20.32 -8.40 28.49
N THR A 22 20.92 -9.46 27.94
CA THR A 22 20.18 -10.51 27.21
C THR A 22 19.10 -11.15 28.09
N PHE A 23 19.45 -11.51 29.33
CA PHE A 23 18.49 -12.09 30.28
C PHE A 23 17.33 -11.12 30.59
N ARG A 24 17.62 -9.82 30.73
CA ARG A 24 16.58 -8.79 30.91
C ARG A 24 15.62 -8.72 29.71
N TYR A 25 16.12 -8.83 28.48
CA TYR A 25 15.27 -8.82 27.28
C TYR A 25 14.51 -10.14 27.08
N MET A 26 15.05 -11.27 27.53
CA MET A 26 14.37 -12.58 27.49
C MET A 26 13.06 -12.57 28.30
N CYS A 27 13.02 -11.86 29.42
CA CYS A 27 11.84 -11.76 30.28
C CYS A 27 10.89 -10.60 29.90
N LYS A 28 11.15 -9.83 28.83
CA LYS A 28 10.24 -8.78 28.37
C LYS A 28 9.11 -9.38 27.53
N PRO A 29 7.92 -8.74 27.52
CA PRO A 29 6.83 -9.18 26.64
C PRO A 29 7.27 -9.11 25.16
N VAL A 30 6.82 -10.10 24.39
CA VAL A 30 7.15 -10.21 22.97
C VAL A 30 6.37 -9.16 22.18
N VAL A 31 7.08 -8.38 21.36
CA VAL A 31 6.48 -7.31 20.52
C VAL A 31 6.11 -7.80 19.12
N THR A 32 6.30 -9.09 18.84
CA THR A 32 6.05 -9.70 17.53
C THR A 32 4.56 -9.93 17.30
N LEU A 33 4.08 -9.62 16.10
CA LEU A 33 2.76 -10.03 15.61
C LEU A 33 2.89 -11.33 14.82
N GLN A 34 2.05 -12.32 15.13
CA GLN A 34 2.11 -13.63 14.48
C GLN A 34 1.34 -13.63 13.15
N TYR A 35 1.97 -13.17 12.08
CA TYR A 35 1.41 -13.31 10.72
C TYR A 35 1.41 -14.79 10.30
N PRO A 36 0.32 -15.35 9.71
CA PRO A 36 -0.89 -14.67 9.20
C PRO A 36 -2.08 -14.62 10.17
N HIS A 37 -1.98 -15.17 11.37
CA HIS A 37 -3.10 -15.22 12.34
C HIS A 37 -3.48 -13.84 12.88
N GLU A 38 -2.49 -12.97 13.07
CA GLU A 38 -2.66 -11.59 13.50
C GLU A 38 -2.18 -10.65 12.39
N SER A 39 -3.01 -9.67 12.02
CA SER A 39 -2.72 -8.68 11.00
C SER A 39 -2.65 -7.27 11.60
N LEU A 40 -1.78 -6.43 11.03
CA LEU A 40 -1.63 -5.05 11.46
C LEU A 40 -2.72 -4.20 10.79
N LYS A 41 -3.42 -3.40 11.58
CA LYS A 41 -4.38 -2.41 11.03
C LYS A 41 -3.60 -1.27 10.40
N MET A 42 -3.70 -1.15 9.08
CA MET A 42 -3.04 -0.08 8.34
C MET A 42 -3.60 1.30 8.73
N THR A 43 -2.72 2.29 8.80
CA THR A 43 -3.10 3.66 9.13
C THR A 43 -3.98 4.26 8.03
N PRO A 44 -4.78 5.30 8.32
CA PRO A 44 -5.61 5.96 7.31
C PRO A 44 -4.83 6.53 6.12
N ARG A 45 -3.53 6.82 6.31
CA ARG A 45 -2.63 7.38 5.29
C ARG A 45 -1.78 6.29 4.60
N TYR A 46 -2.02 5.02 4.89
CA TYR A 46 -1.34 3.94 4.21
C TYR A 46 -1.61 3.99 2.70
N ARG A 47 -0.57 3.73 1.91
CA ARG A 47 -0.62 3.80 0.46
C ARG A 47 -0.51 2.39 -0.13
N GLY A 48 -1.64 1.72 -0.28
CA GLY A 48 -1.74 0.44 -1.01
C GLY A 48 -1.95 0.67 -2.50
N HIS A 49 -2.49 -0.33 -3.21
CA HIS A 49 -2.89 -0.11 -4.59
C HIS A 49 -4.05 0.90 -4.69
N ILE A 50 -4.20 1.53 -5.86
CA ILE A 50 -5.27 2.50 -6.08
C ILE A 50 -6.58 1.76 -6.34
N GLU A 51 -7.68 2.31 -5.84
CA GLU A 51 -9.05 1.86 -6.08
C GLU A 51 -9.94 3.03 -6.52
N LEU A 52 -11.00 2.73 -7.24
CA LEU A 52 -12.05 3.69 -7.54
C LEU A 52 -12.99 3.82 -6.35
N VAL A 53 -13.41 5.05 -6.09
CA VAL A 53 -14.41 5.36 -5.08
C VAL A 53 -15.77 5.51 -5.77
N GLY A 54 -16.74 4.70 -5.34
CA GLY A 54 -18.13 4.81 -5.76
C GLY A 54 -18.84 5.99 -5.09
N ASP A 55 -19.87 6.49 -5.74
CA ASP A 55 -20.87 7.35 -5.11
C ASP A 55 -21.75 6.54 -4.16
N GLU A 56 -21.96 7.06 -2.95
CA GLU A 56 -22.73 6.39 -1.89
C GLU A 56 -24.21 6.21 -2.28
N GLU A 57 -24.75 7.10 -3.12
CA GLU A 57 -26.17 7.08 -3.52
C GLU A 57 -26.43 6.24 -4.77
N THR A 58 -25.48 6.19 -5.72
CA THR A 58 -25.69 5.57 -7.03
C THR A 58 -24.84 4.32 -7.27
N GLY A 59 -23.82 4.08 -6.45
CA GLY A 59 -22.86 3.00 -6.64
C GLY A 59 -21.95 3.16 -7.86
N LEU A 60 -22.14 4.24 -8.64
CA LEU A 60 -21.37 4.52 -9.85
C LEU A 60 -20.02 5.14 -9.52
N PRO A 61 -18.99 4.96 -10.37
CA PRO A 61 -17.70 5.60 -10.17
C PRO A 61 -17.82 7.13 -10.27
N LYS A 62 -17.26 7.86 -9.29
CA LYS A 62 -17.17 9.34 -9.27
C LYS A 62 -16.32 9.96 -10.40
N CYS A 63 -15.71 9.13 -11.25
CA CYS A 63 -14.72 9.55 -12.23
C CYS A 63 -15.36 10.17 -13.48
N VAL A 64 -15.02 11.44 -13.77
CA VAL A 64 -15.50 12.18 -14.96
C VAL A 64 -14.55 12.10 -16.17
N VAL A 65 -13.58 11.18 -16.14
CA VAL A 65 -12.65 10.94 -17.27
C VAL A 65 -11.83 12.20 -17.66
N CYS A 66 -11.36 12.97 -16.68
CA CYS A 66 -10.57 14.18 -16.92
C CYS A 66 -9.11 13.90 -17.38
N GLY A 67 -8.62 12.67 -17.14
CA GLY A 67 -7.27 12.24 -17.52
C GLY A 67 -6.12 12.85 -16.72
N MET A 68 -6.39 13.60 -15.63
CA MET A 68 -5.33 14.19 -14.81
C MET A 68 -4.45 13.12 -14.14
N CYS A 69 -5.07 12.08 -13.59
CA CYS A 69 -4.36 10.97 -12.94
C CYS A 69 -3.37 10.27 -13.90
N GLN A 70 -3.76 10.10 -15.17
CA GLN A 70 -2.90 9.51 -16.20
C GLN A 70 -1.73 10.44 -16.56
N LYS A 71 -1.99 11.75 -16.74
CA LYS A 71 -0.95 12.73 -17.11
C LYS A 71 0.06 12.99 -16.00
N THR A 72 -0.37 12.98 -14.75
CA THR A 72 0.49 13.24 -13.60
C THR A 72 1.30 12.00 -13.20
N CYS A 73 0.91 10.80 -13.64
CA CYS A 73 1.59 9.56 -13.26
C CYS A 73 3.04 9.52 -13.80
N PRO A 74 4.08 9.48 -12.95
CA PRO A 74 5.47 9.48 -13.41
C PRO A 74 5.85 8.19 -14.17
N SER A 75 5.20 7.07 -13.85
CA SER A 75 5.45 5.77 -14.48
C SER A 75 4.49 5.41 -15.61
N ASN A 76 3.55 6.30 -15.97
CA ASN A 76 2.51 6.05 -16.98
C ASN A 76 1.79 4.69 -16.81
N CYS A 77 1.47 4.31 -15.57
CA CYS A 77 0.86 3.01 -15.25
C CYS A 77 -0.67 2.98 -15.32
N ILE A 78 -1.31 4.13 -15.59
CA ILE A 78 -2.77 4.28 -15.63
C ILE A 78 -3.20 4.47 -17.08
N THR A 79 -4.19 3.69 -17.51
CA THR A 79 -4.86 3.85 -18.80
C THR A 79 -6.34 4.14 -18.55
N LEU A 80 -6.83 5.22 -19.15
CA LEU A 80 -8.18 5.73 -18.93
C LEU A 80 -8.90 5.90 -20.27
N ALA A 81 -10.09 5.32 -20.40
CA ALA A 81 -10.99 5.57 -21.51
C ALA A 81 -12.41 5.87 -21.00
N GLY A 82 -13.13 6.67 -21.76
CA GLY A 82 -14.50 7.02 -21.43
C GLY A 82 -15.26 7.53 -22.64
N GLU A 83 -16.54 7.23 -22.66
CA GLU A 83 -17.45 7.58 -23.73
C GLU A 83 -18.44 8.65 -23.27
N LYS A 84 -18.94 9.43 -24.22
CA LYS A 84 -19.98 10.41 -23.95
C LYS A 84 -21.30 9.82 -24.41
N THR A 85 -22.13 9.38 -23.46
CA THR A 85 -23.49 8.94 -23.75
C THR A 85 -24.31 10.10 -24.29
N GLU A 86 -25.20 9.83 -25.25
CA GLU A 86 -26.11 10.84 -25.80
C GLU A 86 -26.99 11.45 -24.70
N GLY A 87 -27.01 12.77 -24.61
CA GLY A 87 -27.73 13.51 -23.56
C GLY A 87 -26.96 13.73 -22.25
N ALA A 88 -25.83 13.04 -22.02
CA ALA A 88 -25.03 13.23 -20.82
C ALA A 88 -24.11 14.46 -20.93
N LYS A 89 -24.07 15.27 -19.86
CA LYS A 89 -23.15 16.43 -19.75
C LYS A 89 -21.70 16.01 -19.55
N THR A 90 -21.48 14.86 -18.91
CA THR A 90 -20.16 14.32 -18.55
C THR A 90 -19.89 13.01 -19.29
N LYS A 91 -18.60 12.67 -19.45
CA LYS A 91 -18.20 11.35 -19.97
C LYS A 91 -18.38 10.31 -18.87
N SER A 92 -18.89 9.14 -19.23
CA SER A 92 -18.89 7.97 -18.37
C SER A 92 -17.56 7.21 -18.53
N LEU A 93 -17.09 6.66 -17.43
CA LEU A 93 -15.89 5.83 -17.41
C LEU A 93 -16.20 4.48 -18.05
N THR A 94 -15.49 4.10 -19.11
CA THR A 94 -15.65 2.79 -19.75
C THR A 94 -14.51 1.82 -19.43
N MET A 95 -13.30 2.35 -19.23
CA MET A 95 -12.13 1.54 -18.91
C MET A 95 -11.22 2.30 -17.96
N TYR A 96 -10.84 1.66 -16.87
CA TYR A 96 -9.79 2.14 -15.98
C TYR A 96 -8.85 1.00 -15.64
N THR A 97 -7.69 0.97 -16.31
CA THR A 97 -6.68 -0.05 -16.08
C THR A 97 -5.49 0.53 -15.35
N LEU A 98 -5.08 -0.16 -14.28
CA LEU A 98 -3.89 0.15 -13.49
C LEU A 98 -2.90 -1.00 -13.61
N ASP A 99 -1.73 -0.73 -14.19
CA ASP A 99 -0.59 -1.66 -14.16
C ASP A 99 0.16 -1.48 -12.84
N PHE A 100 -0.20 -2.29 -11.83
CA PHE A 100 0.42 -2.21 -10.50
C PHE A 100 1.90 -2.56 -10.53
N THR A 101 2.38 -3.31 -11.53
CA THR A 101 3.79 -3.68 -11.66
C THR A 101 4.71 -2.50 -11.98
N LYS A 102 4.13 -1.41 -12.50
CA LYS A 102 4.82 -0.14 -12.76
C LYS A 102 4.51 0.94 -11.72
N CYS A 103 3.57 0.69 -10.80
CA CYS A 103 3.12 1.71 -9.86
C CYS A 103 4.14 1.88 -8.73
N SER A 104 4.58 3.12 -8.50
CA SER A 104 5.51 3.46 -7.41
C SER A 104 4.82 3.89 -6.11
N LEU A 105 3.48 3.83 -6.05
CA LEU A 105 2.67 4.22 -4.89
C LEU A 105 2.93 5.68 -4.40
N CYS A 106 3.35 6.55 -5.33
CA CYS A 106 3.72 7.93 -5.01
C CYS A 106 2.54 8.82 -4.58
N GLY A 107 1.31 8.50 -4.99
CA GLY A 107 0.09 9.21 -4.60
C GLY A 107 -0.26 10.47 -5.38
N GLN A 108 0.52 10.85 -6.38
CA GLN A 108 0.22 12.04 -7.18
C GLN A 108 -1.11 11.93 -7.96
N CYS A 109 -1.52 10.72 -8.35
CA CYS A 109 -2.83 10.49 -8.95
C CYS A 109 -3.97 10.84 -7.99
N VAL A 110 -3.91 10.38 -6.74
CA VAL A 110 -4.92 10.64 -5.71
C VAL A 110 -4.96 12.14 -5.38
N GLU A 111 -3.81 12.77 -5.19
CA GLU A 111 -3.72 14.20 -4.86
C GLU A 111 -4.17 15.11 -6.02
N SER A 112 -3.95 14.70 -7.28
CA SER A 112 -4.40 15.46 -8.46
C SER A 112 -5.89 15.30 -8.77
N CYS A 113 -6.56 14.31 -8.17
CA CYS A 113 -7.96 14.03 -8.42
C CYS A 113 -8.89 15.02 -7.69
N LYS A 114 -9.35 16.05 -8.41
CA LYS A 114 -10.25 17.08 -7.85
C LYS A 114 -11.62 16.56 -7.42
N PHE A 115 -12.03 15.40 -7.91
CA PHE A 115 -13.34 14.80 -7.67
C PHE A 115 -13.31 13.72 -6.58
N GLY A 116 -12.12 13.39 -6.04
CA GLY A 116 -11.99 12.32 -5.05
C GLY A 116 -12.42 10.94 -5.58
N ALA A 117 -12.28 10.70 -6.88
CA ALA A 117 -12.75 9.48 -7.54
C ALA A 117 -11.82 8.27 -7.37
N ILE A 118 -10.61 8.48 -6.85
CA ILE A 118 -9.63 7.44 -6.59
C ILE A 118 -9.05 7.62 -5.19
N ASP A 119 -8.83 6.50 -4.49
CA ASP A 119 -8.19 6.48 -3.19
C ASP A 119 -7.28 5.26 -3.05
N PHE A 120 -6.49 5.22 -1.97
CA PHE A 120 -5.62 4.12 -1.64
C PHE A 120 -6.36 2.99 -0.92
N SER A 121 -6.21 1.77 -1.42
CA SER A 121 -6.58 0.56 -0.70
C SER A 121 -5.72 0.39 0.55
N LYS A 122 -6.31 -0.27 1.56
CA LYS A 122 -5.61 -0.72 2.77
C LYS A 122 -5.08 -2.15 2.63
N ASP A 123 -5.31 -2.77 1.47
CA ASP A 123 -4.82 -4.11 1.18
C ASP A 123 -3.31 -4.07 0.89
N TYR A 124 -2.54 -4.64 1.81
CA TYR A 124 -1.08 -4.73 1.72
C TYR A 124 -0.59 -6.10 1.26
N ASN A 125 -1.43 -7.13 1.34
CA ASN A 125 -1.08 -8.51 0.98
C ASN A 125 -1.39 -8.83 -0.49
N LEU A 126 -0.85 -8.02 -1.40
CA LEU A 126 -0.93 -8.31 -2.83
C LEU A 126 0.22 -9.22 -3.23
N ALA A 127 -0.07 -10.51 -3.36
CA ALA A 127 0.87 -11.50 -3.86
C ALA A 127 0.19 -12.39 -4.90
N GLY A 128 0.90 -12.69 -5.98
CA GLY A 128 0.38 -13.46 -7.10
C GLY A 128 1.52 -14.06 -7.91
N PRO A 129 1.32 -15.24 -8.51
CA PRO A 129 2.38 -15.96 -9.21
C PRO A 129 2.70 -15.38 -10.60
N ARG A 130 1.84 -14.52 -11.14
CA ARG A 130 1.89 -14.03 -12.51
C ARG A 130 1.77 -12.52 -12.57
N LYS A 131 2.44 -11.92 -13.55
CA LYS A 131 2.44 -10.46 -13.76
C LYS A 131 1.05 -9.94 -14.13
N GLU A 132 0.32 -10.70 -14.95
CA GLU A 132 -0.97 -10.31 -15.50
C GLU A 132 -2.02 -10.13 -14.41
N ALA A 133 -1.87 -10.84 -13.28
CA ALA A 133 -2.75 -10.69 -12.12
C ALA A 133 -2.66 -9.30 -11.47
N PHE A 134 -1.57 -8.56 -11.71
CA PHE A 134 -1.32 -7.21 -11.20
C PHE A 134 -1.70 -6.09 -12.18
N ILE A 135 -2.32 -6.45 -13.31
CA ILE A 135 -2.97 -5.49 -14.20
C ILE A 135 -4.43 -5.43 -13.76
N PHE A 136 -4.76 -4.41 -12.98
CA PHE A 136 -6.08 -4.28 -12.37
C PHE A 136 -7.02 -3.49 -13.27
N ASP A 137 -8.20 -4.05 -13.51
CA ASP A 137 -9.34 -3.27 -13.97
C ASP A 137 -10.06 -2.71 -12.74
N LEU A 138 -9.94 -1.40 -12.51
CA LEU A 138 -10.51 -0.76 -11.34
C LEU A 138 -12.03 -0.63 -11.43
N LEU A 139 -12.59 -0.59 -12.64
CA LEU A 139 -14.05 -0.49 -12.81
C LEU A 139 -14.70 -1.80 -12.37
N LYS A 140 -14.18 -2.93 -12.87
CA LYS A 140 -14.61 -4.25 -12.45
C LYS A 140 -14.45 -4.49 -10.94
N ARG A 141 -13.34 -4.03 -10.36
CA ARG A 141 -13.10 -4.14 -8.91
C ARG A 141 -14.07 -3.29 -8.07
N LEU A 142 -14.55 -2.17 -8.60
CA LEU A 142 -15.59 -1.38 -7.93
C LEU A 142 -16.91 -2.16 -7.93
N GLU A 143 -17.29 -2.74 -9.07
CA GLU A 143 -18.51 -3.56 -9.19
C GLU A 143 -18.48 -4.79 -8.27
N GLU A 144 -17.33 -5.43 -8.09
CA GLU A 144 -17.16 -6.57 -7.16
C GLU A 144 -17.29 -6.18 -5.68
N LYS A 145 -17.14 -4.89 -5.35
CA LYS A 145 -17.25 -4.36 -3.97
C LYS A 145 -18.61 -3.76 -3.65
N SER A 146 -19.39 -3.38 -4.67
CA SER A 146 -20.71 -2.75 -4.55
C SER A 146 -21.83 -3.73 -4.23
#